data_AF-A0A530QED9-F1
#
_entry.id   AF-A0A530QED9-F1
#
_cell.length_a   1.000
_cell.length_b   1.000
_cell.length_c   1.000
_cell.angle_alpha   90.00
_cell.angle_beta   90.00
_cell.angle_gamma   90.00
#
_symmetry.space_group_name_H-M   'P 1'
#
loop_
_entity.id
_entity.type
_entity.pdbx_description
1 polymer ?
#
loop_
_entity_poly.entity_id
_entity_poly.type
_entity_poly.pdbx_seq_one_letter_code
_entity_poly.pdbx_strand_id
1 'polypeptide(L)'
;LRLLELVYEPLVRVDASLKIVPAIADSWQFSADGKELSFKLNPKAKFQNGAAVTSADVKASFERILDEKTGAAARANFLSIASID
;
A
#
# COMPACT_ATOMS: atom_id res chain seq x y z
N LEU A 1 -2.56 8.11 -19.58
CA LEU A 1 -3.69 8.20 -18.63
C LEU A 1 -3.52 7.11 -17.58
N ARG A 2 -3.53 7.43 -16.28
CA ARG A 2 -3.44 6.42 -15.21
C ARG A 2 -4.84 6.05 -14.70
N LEU A 3 -5.58 5.29 -15.51
CA LEU A 3 -6.99 4.96 -15.26
C LEU A 3 -7.23 4.28 -13.90
N LEU A 4 -6.30 3.44 -13.45
CA LEU A 4 -6.40 2.75 -12.17
C LEU A 4 -6.38 3.70 -10.97
N GLU A 5 -5.72 4.86 -11.09
CA GLU A 5 -5.65 5.85 -9.99
C GLU A 5 -6.97 6.57 -9.74
N LEU A 6 -7.96 6.41 -10.62
CA LEU A 6 -9.32 6.94 -10.42
C LEU A 6 -10.14 6.08 -9.45
N VAL A 7 -9.72 4.83 -9.20
CA VAL A 7 -10.46 3.84 -8.41
C VAL A 7 -9.63 3.32 -7.24
N TYR A 8 -8.31 3.19 -7.42
CA TYR A 8 -7.39 2.68 -6.41
C TYR A 8 -6.51 3.80 -5.84
N GLU A 9 -6.25 3.72 -4.53
CA GLU A 9 -5.41 4.66 -3.79
C GLU A 9 -4.23 3.88 -3.15
N PRO A 10 -2.97 4.25 -3.42
CA PRO A 10 -1.81 3.62 -2.79
C PRO A 10 -1.62 4.07 -1.33
N LEU A 11 -0.72 3.40 -0.60
CA LEU A 11 -0.30 3.82 0.74
C LEU A 11 0.34 5.22 0.74
N VAL A 12 1.18 5.49 -0.27
CA VAL A 12 1.88 6.77 -0.49
C VAL A 12 1.88 7.12 -1.97
N ARG A 13 2.05 8.40 -2.30
CA ARG A 13 2.20 8.90 -3.67
C ARG A 13 3.57 9.54 -3.87
N VAL A 14 3.90 9.76 -5.14
CA VAL A 14 5.02 10.60 -5.55
C VAL A 14 4.42 11.87 -6.17
N ASP A 15 4.74 13.03 -5.60
CA ASP A 15 4.24 14.31 -6.08
C ASP A 15 4.97 14.81 -7.34
N ALA A 16 4.56 15.97 -7.87
CA ALA A 16 5.17 16.57 -9.06
C ALA A 16 6.66 16.94 -8.87
N SER A 17 7.13 17.02 -7.63
CA SER A 17 8.53 17.29 -7.26
C SER A 17 9.31 16.00 -6.94
N LEU A 18 8.75 14.84 -7.26
CA LEU A 18 9.30 13.52 -6.98
C LEU A 18 9.46 13.20 -5.48
N LYS A 19 8.70 13.88 -4.61
CA LYS A 19 8.69 13.60 -3.18
C LYS A 19 7.65 12.55 -2.83
N ILE A 20 8.00 11.67 -1.91
CA ILE A 20 7.05 10.73 -1.32
C ILE A 20 6.12 11.52 -0.38
N VAL A 21 4.82 11.44 -0.61
CA VAL A 21 3.79 12.14 0.15
C VAL A 21 2.68 11.19 0.62
N PRO A 22 1.96 11.52 1.71
CA PRO A 22 0.84 10.73 2.21
C PRO A 22 -0.25 10.45 1.17
N ALA A 23 -0.90 9.30 1.32
CA ALA A 23 -2.12 8.92 0.60
C ALA A 23 -3.11 8.26 1.59
N ILE A 24 -3.41 6.96 1.51
CA ILE A 24 -4.18 6.31 2.61
C ILE A 24 -3.35 6.10 3.89
N ALA A 25 -2.02 6.23 3.83
CA ALA A 25 -1.17 6.28 5.02
C ALA A 25 -0.80 7.74 5.35
N ASP A 26 -1.11 8.18 6.57
CA ASP A 26 -0.79 9.53 7.08
C ASP A 26 0.71 9.68 7.36
N SER A 27 1.36 8.59 7.79
CA SER A 27 2.79 8.55 8.10
C SER A 27 3.35 7.14 7.99
N TRP A 28 4.68 7.03 7.87
CA TRP A 28 5.39 5.77 7.89
C TRP A 28 6.75 5.91 8.57
N GLN A 29 7.28 4.81 9.10
CA GLN A 29 8.55 4.78 9.80
C GLN A 29 9.28 3.47 9.51
N PHE A 30 10.59 3.58 9.27
CA PHE A 30 11.48 2.43 9.25
C PHE A 30 11.96 2.09 10.67
N SER A 31 12.15 0.80 10.95
CA SER A 31 12.91 0.34 12.12
C SER A 31 14.36 0.85 12.06
N ALA A 32 15.05 0.81 13.19
CA ALA A 32 16.45 1.26 13.28
C ALA A 32 17.39 0.49 12.34
N ASP A 33 17.11 -0.78 12.07
CA ASP A 33 17.87 -1.63 11.14
C ASP A 33 17.36 -1.58 9.69
N GLY A 34 16.29 -0.82 9.43
CA GLY A 34 15.71 -0.62 8.10
C GLY A 34 14.99 -1.84 7.52
N LYS A 35 14.72 -2.88 8.32
CA LYS A 35 14.08 -4.12 7.85
C LYS A 35 12.58 -4.15 8.04
N GLU A 36 12.03 -3.27 8.86
CA GLU A 36 10.59 -3.13 9.06
C GLU A 36 10.15 -1.73 8.59
N LEU A 37 9.01 -1.68 7.90
CA LEU A 37 8.38 -0.44 7.48
C LEU A 37 6.93 -0.43 7.96
N SER A 38 6.65 0.44 8.92
CA SER A 38 5.33 0.55 9.55
C SER A 38 4.58 1.75 9.00
N PHE A 39 3.34 1.53 8.55
CA PHE A 39 2.44 2.58 8.06
C PHE A 39 1.33 2.86 9.07
N LYS A 40 1.04 4.14 9.30
CA LYS A 40 -0.16 4.57 10.03
C LYS A 40 -1.23 4.97 9.04
N LEU A 41 -2.30 4.20 8.96
CA LEU A 41 -3.43 4.47 8.07
C LEU A 41 -4.25 5.67 8.53
N ASN A 42 -4.77 6.42 7.56
CA ASN A 42 -5.70 7.50 7.79
C ASN A 42 -7.01 6.93 8.35
N PRO A 43 -7.42 7.30 9.58
CA PRO A 43 -8.62 6.74 10.22
C PRO A 43 -9.93 7.13 9.52
N LYS A 44 -9.88 8.08 8.58
CA LYS A 44 -11.02 8.51 7.76
C LYS A 44 -11.05 7.83 6.39
N ALA A 45 -10.04 7.03 6.04
CA ALA A 45 -10.02 6.31 4.77
C ALA A 45 -11.20 5.33 4.69
N LYS A 46 -11.97 5.43 3.60
CA LYS A 46 -13.14 4.60 3.35
C LYS A 46 -13.17 4.16 1.90
N PHE A 47 -13.65 2.94 1.68
CA PHE A 47 -14.05 2.49 0.36
C PHE A 47 -15.29 3.26 -0.11
N GLN A 48 -15.55 3.22 -1.42
CA GLN A 48 -16.70 3.85 -2.06
C GLN A 48 -18.07 3.38 -1.52
N ASN A 49 -18.12 2.19 -0.90
CA ASN A 49 -19.33 1.66 -0.26
C ASN A 49 -19.49 2.11 1.21
N GLY A 50 -18.59 2.95 1.73
CA GLY A 50 -18.61 3.50 3.09
C GLY A 50 -17.90 2.66 4.15
N ALA A 51 -17.42 1.45 3.82
CA ALA A 51 -16.62 0.65 4.73
C ALA A 51 -15.28 1.33 5.02
N ALA A 52 -14.80 1.23 6.27
CA ALA A 52 -13.48 1.75 6.63
C ALA A 52 -12.37 0.91 5.98
N VAL A 53 -11.28 1.56 5.58
CA VAL A 53 -10.06 0.87 5.16
C VAL A 53 -9.27 0.48 6.41
N THR A 54 -8.87 -0.79 6.50
CA THR A 54 -8.11 -1.35 7.62
C THR A 54 -6.75 -1.88 7.17
N SER A 55 -5.86 -2.17 8.12
CA SER A 55 -4.59 -2.84 7.83
C SER A 55 -4.78 -4.23 7.20
N ALA A 56 -5.88 -4.92 7.53
CA ALA A 56 -6.22 -6.21 6.92
C ALA A 56 -6.48 -6.09 5.41
N ASP A 57 -7.11 -5.00 4.94
CA ASP A 57 -7.35 -4.77 3.51
C ASP A 57 -6.05 -4.49 2.75
N VAL A 58 -5.12 -3.78 3.39
CA VAL A 58 -3.78 -3.53 2.85
C VAL A 58 -3.02 -4.84 2.73
N LYS A 59 -2.98 -5.64 3.80
CA LYS A 59 -2.35 -6.97 3.81
C LYS A 59 -2.92 -7.88 2.72
N ALA A 60 -4.24 -7.97 2.62
CA ALA A 60 -4.92 -8.75 1.58
C ALA A 60 -4.52 -8.31 0.15
N SER A 61 -4.27 -7.01 -0.06
CA SER A 61 -3.80 -6.51 -1.36
C SER A 61 -2.40 -7.00 -1.71
N PHE A 62 -1.48 -7.00 -0.75
CA PHE A 62 -0.13 -7.55 -0.96
C PHE A 62 -0.13 -9.07 -1.10
N GLU A 63 -0.88 -9.79 -0.27
CA GLU A 63 -1.04 -11.25 -0.38
C GLU A 63 -1.56 -11.63 -1.76
N ARG A 64 -2.56 -10.91 -2.27
CA ARG A 64 -3.07 -11.08 -3.64
C ARG A 64 -2.01 -10.82 -4.71
N ILE A 65 -1.17 -9.80 -4.55
CA ILE A 65 -0.07 -9.51 -5.49
C ILE A 65 1.00 -10.61 -5.46
N LEU A 66 1.27 -11.18 -4.28
CA LEU A 66 2.27 -12.22 -4.08
C LEU A 66 1.82 -13.61 -4.54
N ASP A 67 0.50 -13.88 -4.57
CA ASP A 67 -0.06 -15.12 -5.11
C ASP A 67 0.23 -15.25 -6.61
N GLU A 68 1.04 -16.25 -6.96
CA GLU A 68 1.44 -16.58 -8.33
C GLU A 68 0.25 -16.81 -9.27
N LYS A 69 -0.86 -17.34 -8.75
CA LYS A 69 -2.06 -17.64 -9.55
C LYS A 69 -2.71 -16.41 -10.13
N THR A 70 -2.49 -15.24 -9.52
CA THR A 70 -3.07 -13.98 -9.99
C THR A 70 -2.32 -13.41 -11.20
N GLY A 71 -1.10 -13.88 -11.47
CA GLY A 71 -0.26 -13.35 -12.55
C GLY A 71 0.07 -11.86 -12.40
N ALA A 72 0.04 -11.32 -11.18
CA ALA A 72 0.23 -9.89 -10.95
C ALA A 72 1.62 -9.43 -11.40
N ALA A 73 1.66 -8.51 -12.38
CA ALA A 73 2.93 -7.96 -12.89
C ALA A 73 3.80 -7.32 -11.80
N ALA A 74 3.17 -6.75 -10.77
CA ALA A 74 3.87 -6.11 -9.65
C ALA A 74 4.51 -7.11 -8.66
N ARG A 75 4.26 -8.41 -8.78
CA ARG A 75 4.77 -9.44 -7.86
C ARG A 75 6.29 -9.35 -7.65
N ALA A 76 7.04 -9.17 -8.74
CA ALA A 76 8.50 -9.11 -8.70
C ALA A 76 9.05 -7.97 -7.82
N ASN A 77 8.26 -6.91 -7.59
CA ASN A 77 8.67 -5.77 -6.76
C ASN A 77 8.63 -6.08 -5.25
N PHE A 78 7.96 -7.17 -4.84
CA PHE A 78 7.67 -7.47 -3.43
C PHE A 78 8.26 -8.78 -2.93
N LEU A 79 9.06 -9.48 -3.75
CA LEU A 79 9.64 -10.79 -3.41
C LEU A 79 10.63 -10.75 -2.23
N SER A 80 11.18 -9.58 -1.90
CA SER A 80 12.09 -9.41 -0.76
C SER A 80 11.37 -9.23 0.58
N ILE A 81 10.04 -9.11 0.59
CA ILE A 81 9.25 -8.99 1.82
C ILE A 81 9.18 -10.36 2.49
N ALA A 82 9.70 -10.45 3.71
CA ALA A 82 9.70 -11.70 4.48
C ALA A 82 8.33 -11.99 5.13
N SER A 83 7.65 -10.95 5.61
CA SER A 83 6.33 -11.04 6.25
C SER A 83 5.57 -9.72 6.14
N ILE A 84 4.25 -9.80 6.30
CA ILE A 84 3.34 -8.67 6.37
C ILE A 84 2.41 -8.94 7.56
N ASP A 85 2.37 -8.03 8.51
CA ASP A 85 1.57 -8.17 9.74
C ASP A 85 0.13 -7.69 9.55
#